data_AF-A0A7Y5Q0K7-F1
#
_entry.id   AF-A0A7Y5Q0K7-F1
#
_cell.length_a   1.000
_cell.length_b   1.000
_cell.length_c   1.000
_cell.angle_alpha   90.00
_cell.angle_beta   90.00
_cell.angle_gamma   90.00
#
_symmetry.space_group_name_H-M   'P 1'
#
loop_
_entity.id
_entity.type
_entity.pdbx_description
1 polymer ?
#
loop_
_entity_poly.entity_id
_entity_poly.type
_entity_poly.pdbx_seq_one_letter_code
_entity_poly.pdbx_strand_id
1 'polypeptide(L)'
;MQHDLFPTNQSRWDRALQALEELDVEGARRSLGAGDEPREDRPELQAMHAALEFLARAGLGPQSGAQVLSSALWSLPARSRSGELSHAATSKALEALARRITSLASRQPPGSRLFEPALLARAHLLLQQERKAAETLRTCATVKDTSAPEQFVWADLWSWQGHEDARVAYGRGLTLDPSAFEPLWTRAERLRALHEELARERGDDEARERLLAEAWWRGIVDLPAQDDEWAERCRRALAPASDSTLTPARRFSLLLAADVAGRSISIEAREELHALDPELFRRVIERLKRRSSTKP
;
A
#
# COMPACT_ATOMS: atom_id res chain seq x y z
N MET A 1 6.06 -47.53 17.20
CA MET A 1 5.99 -46.23 16.50
C MET A 1 5.24 -46.47 15.19
N GLN A 2 3.96 -46.13 15.12
CA GLN A 2 3.21 -46.12 13.86
C GLN A 2 3.67 -44.90 13.06
N HIS A 3 4.23 -45.14 11.88
CA HIS A 3 4.40 -44.09 10.88
C HIS A 3 3.03 -43.83 10.28
N ASP A 4 2.49 -42.61 10.44
CA ASP A 4 1.32 -42.17 9.71
C ASP A 4 1.63 -42.19 8.21
N LEU A 5 1.11 -43.20 7.52
CA LEU A 5 1.31 -43.44 6.08
C LEU A 5 0.52 -42.48 5.20
N PHE A 6 -0.32 -41.63 5.81
CA PHE A 6 -1.08 -40.60 5.11
C PHE A 6 -0.77 -39.25 5.74
N PRO A 7 -0.17 -38.31 5.00
CA PRO A 7 0.04 -36.98 5.52
C PRO A 7 -1.31 -36.36 5.85
N THR A 8 -1.43 -35.89 7.09
CA THR A 8 -2.56 -35.08 7.55
C THR A 8 -2.77 -33.90 6.60
N ASN A 9 -3.99 -33.37 6.53
CA ASN A 9 -4.27 -32.19 5.71
C ASN A 9 -3.28 -31.06 6.00
N GLN A 10 -2.91 -30.85 7.27
CA GLN A 10 -1.88 -29.89 7.70
C GLN A 10 -0.50 -30.14 7.05
N SER A 11 -0.04 -31.40 7.00
CA SER A 11 1.24 -31.75 6.35
C SER A 11 1.25 -31.53 4.83
N ARG A 12 0.09 -31.59 4.18
CA ARG A 12 -0.05 -31.27 2.75
C ARG A 12 -0.02 -29.75 2.53
N TRP A 13 -0.68 -29.01 3.44
CA TRP A 13 -0.66 -27.55 3.47
C TRP A 13 0.73 -26.97 3.65
N ASP A 14 1.48 -27.47 4.62
CA ASP A 14 2.84 -26.99 4.89
C ASP A 14 3.77 -27.23 3.68
N ARG A 15 3.60 -28.37 2.98
CA ARG A 15 4.35 -28.66 1.75
C ARG A 15 3.93 -27.82 0.55
N ALA A 16 2.64 -27.54 0.41
CA ALA A 16 2.15 -26.65 -0.63
C ALA A 16 2.66 -25.21 -0.44
N LEU A 17 2.67 -24.73 0.82
CA LEU A 17 3.25 -23.46 1.20
C LEU A 17 4.76 -23.44 0.95
N GLN A 18 5.49 -24.48 1.34
CA GLN A 18 6.94 -24.58 1.09
C GLN A 18 7.27 -24.57 -0.41
N ALA A 19 6.50 -25.29 -1.24
CA ALA A 19 6.69 -25.26 -2.69
C ALA A 19 6.33 -23.89 -3.30
N LEU A 20 5.30 -23.23 -2.78
CA LEU A 20 4.95 -21.84 -3.13
C LEU A 20 6.04 -20.84 -2.76
N GLU A 21 6.71 -21.01 -1.62
CA GLU A 21 7.86 -20.20 -1.21
C GLU A 21 9.02 -20.28 -2.21
N GLU A 22 9.17 -21.45 -2.85
CA GLU A 22 10.16 -21.69 -3.91
C GLU A 22 9.66 -21.26 -5.29
N LEU A 23 8.40 -20.81 -5.40
CA LEU A 23 7.66 -20.65 -6.65
C LEU A 23 7.64 -21.94 -7.50
N ASP A 24 7.77 -23.10 -6.87
CA ASP A 24 7.52 -24.42 -7.46
C ASP A 24 6.01 -24.68 -7.49
N VAL A 25 5.33 -24.00 -8.42
CA VAL A 25 3.88 -24.12 -8.63
C VAL A 25 3.46 -25.58 -8.83
N GLU A 26 4.25 -26.36 -9.57
CA GLU A 26 3.94 -27.76 -9.86
C GLU A 26 4.18 -28.69 -8.66
N GLY A 27 5.19 -28.42 -7.84
CA GLY A 27 5.38 -29.07 -6.54
C GLY A 27 4.25 -28.77 -5.56
N ALA A 28 3.76 -27.53 -5.54
CA ALA A 28 2.65 -27.13 -4.70
C ALA A 28 1.34 -27.81 -5.14
N ARG A 29 1.06 -27.86 -6.44
CA ARG A 29 -0.07 -28.60 -7.03
C ARG A 29 -0.03 -30.08 -6.66
N ARG A 30 1.14 -30.74 -6.82
CA ARG A 30 1.31 -32.14 -6.43
C ARG A 30 1.08 -32.38 -4.93
N SER A 31 1.51 -31.45 -4.09
CA SER A 31 1.35 -31.54 -2.62
C SER A 31 -0.11 -31.37 -2.17
N LEU A 32 -0.89 -30.57 -2.88
CA LEU A 32 -2.33 -30.42 -2.65
C LEU A 32 -3.14 -31.62 -3.19
N GLY A 33 -2.53 -32.44 -4.05
CA GLY A 33 -3.13 -33.63 -4.65
C GLY A 33 -3.71 -33.31 -6.02
N ALA A 34 -3.10 -33.85 -7.07
CA ALA A 34 -3.62 -33.76 -8.43
C ALA A 34 -4.93 -34.57 -8.52
N GLY A 35 -6.08 -33.90 -8.37
CA GLY A 35 -7.40 -34.52 -8.58
C GLY A 35 -8.45 -34.29 -7.50
N ASP A 36 -8.14 -33.61 -6.39
CA ASP A 36 -9.22 -33.04 -5.57
C ASP A 36 -9.69 -31.77 -6.29
N GLU A 37 -10.72 -31.92 -7.13
CA GLU A 37 -11.49 -30.77 -7.62
C GLU A 37 -11.77 -29.82 -6.46
N PRO A 38 -11.74 -28.49 -6.68
CA PRO A 38 -12.03 -27.51 -5.65
C PRO A 38 -13.42 -27.77 -5.05
N ARG A 39 -13.49 -28.55 -3.98
CA ARG A 39 -14.75 -28.86 -3.30
C ARG A 39 -15.28 -27.57 -2.67
N GLU A 40 -16.58 -27.32 -2.84
CA GLU A 40 -17.26 -26.13 -2.32
C GLU A 40 -17.13 -25.97 -0.80
N ASP A 41 -16.79 -27.04 -0.07
CA ASP A 41 -16.64 -27.05 1.39
C ASP A 41 -15.27 -26.54 1.89
N ARG A 42 -14.33 -26.17 1.01
CA ARG A 42 -12.95 -25.77 1.40
C ARG A 42 -12.46 -24.47 0.75
N PRO A 43 -12.98 -23.30 1.18
CA PRO A 43 -12.66 -22.01 0.57
C PRO A 43 -11.17 -21.64 0.62
N GLU A 44 -10.45 -22.05 1.67
CA GLU A 44 -9.01 -21.79 1.79
C GLU A 44 -8.19 -22.54 0.71
N LEU A 45 -8.60 -23.77 0.39
CA LEU A 45 -7.94 -24.60 -0.63
C LEU A 45 -8.20 -24.07 -2.04
N GLN A 46 -9.42 -23.59 -2.28
CA GLN A 46 -9.77 -22.89 -3.52
C GLN A 46 -8.93 -21.62 -3.70
N ALA A 47 -8.79 -20.83 -2.63
CA ALA A 47 -7.96 -19.62 -2.66
C ALA A 47 -6.50 -19.94 -2.98
N MET A 48 -5.97 -21.04 -2.41
CA MET A 48 -4.61 -21.48 -2.68
C MET A 48 -4.41 -21.94 -4.13
N HIS A 49 -5.34 -22.72 -4.67
CA HIS A 49 -5.30 -23.13 -6.09
C HIS A 49 -5.36 -21.93 -7.03
N ALA A 50 -6.25 -20.97 -6.76
CA ALA A 50 -6.35 -19.74 -7.56
C ALA A 50 -5.06 -18.90 -7.50
N ALA A 51 -4.44 -18.78 -6.32
CA ALA A 51 -3.14 -18.12 -6.17
C ALA A 51 -2.05 -18.81 -6.99
N LEU A 52 -1.98 -20.15 -6.94
CA LEU A 52 -1.05 -20.96 -7.72
C LEU A 52 -1.23 -20.79 -9.22
N GLU A 53 -2.47 -20.86 -9.70
CA GLU A 53 -2.78 -20.65 -11.12
C GLU A 53 -2.39 -19.26 -11.60
N PHE A 54 -2.63 -18.24 -10.78
CA PHE A 54 -2.21 -16.88 -11.08
C PHE A 54 -0.69 -16.78 -11.21
N LEU A 55 0.05 -17.28 -10.23
CA LEU A 55 1.52 -17.26 -10.25
C LEU A 55 2.08 -18.00 -11.48
N ALA A 56 1.48 -19.15 -11.84
CA ALA A 56 1.82 -19.91 -13.03
C ALA A 56 1.61 -19.11 -14.33
N ARG A 57 0.43 -18.50 -14.49
CA ARG A 57 0.07 -17.70 -15.67
C ARG A 57 0.93 -16.44 -15.80
N ALA A 58 1.34 -15.87 -14.67
CA ALA A 58 2.26 -14.74 -14.63
C ALA A 58 3.71 -15.13 -15.02
N GLY A 59 4.00 -16.41 -15.29
CA GLY A 59 5.34 -16.88 -15.62
C GLY A 59 6.32 -16.78 -14.45
N LEU A 60 5.80 -16.73 -13.22
CA LEU A 60 6.61 -16.65 -12.02
C LEU A 60 7.12 -18.06 -11.68
N GLY A 61 8.41 -18.17 -11.46
CA GLY A 61 9.05 -19.43 -11.14
C GLY A 61 10.33 -19.24 -10.32
N PRO A 62 11.02 -20.34 -10.00
CA PRO A 62 12.19 -20.30 -9.12
C PRO A 62 13.30 -19.37 -9.61
N GLN A 63 13.41 -19.16 -10.93
CA GLN A 63 14.44 -18.32 -11.55
C GLN A 63 13.99 -16.87 -11.80
N SER A 64 12.78 -16.48 -11.36
CA SER A 64 12.30 -15.11 -11.54
C SER A 64 13.22 -14.11 -10.84
N GLY A 65 13.72 -13.15 -11.62
CA GLY A 65 14.59 -12.08 -11.13
C GLY A 65 13.84 -11.05 -10.27
N ALA A 66 14.59 -10.21 -9.57
CA ALA A 66 14.05 -9.24 -8.63
C ALA A 66 13.00 -8.31 -9.24
N GLN A 67 13.22 -7.81 -10.46
CA GLN A 67 12.29 -6.91 -11.14
C GLN A 67 10.91 -7.55 -11.37
N VAL A 68 10.89 -8.84 -11.76
CA VAL A 68 9.64 -9.57 -12.02
C VAL A 68 8.88 -9.79 -10.72
N LEU A 69 9.58 -10.14 -9.64
CA LEU A 69 8.99 -10.32 -8.30
C LEU A 69 8.44 -9.00 -7.74
N SER A 70 9.16 -7.90 -7.92
CA SER A 70 8.70 -6.55 -7.53
C SER A 70 7.41 -6.19 -8.26
N SER A 71 7.37 -6.37 -9.58
CA SER A 71 6.19 -6.06 -10.40
C SER A 71 4.99 -6.93 -10.02
N ALA A 72 5.21 -8.21 -9.75
CA ALA A 72 4.16 -9.12 -9.31
C ALA A 72 3.59 -8.72 -7.94
N LEU A 73 4.45 -8.39 -6.97
CA LEU A 73 4.00 -7.99 -5.64
C LEU A 73 3.13 -6.72 -5.71
N TRP A 74 3.57 -5.70 -6.45
CA TRP A 74 2.83 -4.43 -6.54
C TRP A 74 1.53 -4.52 -7.34
N SER A 75 1.42 -5.44 -8.30
CA SER A 75 0.24 -5.54 -9.20
C SER A 75 -0.88 -6.45 -8.66
N LEU A 76 -0.58 -7.38 -7.76
CA LEU A 76 -1.55 -8.33 -7.20
C LEU A 76 -2.81 -7.68 -6.59
N PRO A 77 -2.72 -6.57 -5.85
CA PRO A 77 -3.92 -5.94 -5.31
C PRO A 77 -4.87 -5.40 -6.37
N ALA A 78 -4.34 -4.88 -7.48
CA ALA A 78 -5.17 -4.42 -8.60
C ALA A 78 -6.00 -5.57 -9.19
N ARG A 79 -5.41 -6.78 -9.25
CA ARG A 79 -6.09 -8.02 -9.69
C ARG A 79 -7.20 -8.45 -8.73
N SER A 80 -7.03 -8.18 -7.44
CA SER A 80 -8.09 -8.41 -6.46
C SER A 80 -9.26 -7.44 -6.64
N ARG A 81 -8.95 -6.15 -6.86
CA ARG A 81 -9.97 -5.12 -7.09
C ARG A 81 -10.76 -5.34 -8.38
N SER A 82 -10.12 -5.84 -9.44
CA SER A 82 -10.82 -6.18 -10.69
C SER A 82 -11.68 -7.44 -10.59
N GLY A 83 -11.65 -8.16 -9.46
CA GLY A 83 -12.34 -9.44 -9.28
C GLY A 83 -11.68 -10.61 -10.01
N GLU A 84 -10.51 -10.42 -10.61
CA GLU A 84 -9.74 -11.49 -11.27
C GLU A 84 -9.21 -12.51 -10.25
N LEU A 85 -8.97 -12.07 -9.02
CA LEU A 85 -8.50 -12.92 -7.92
C LEU A 85 -9.28 -12.61 -6.63
N SER A 86 -9.74 -13.65 -5.92
CA SER A 86 -10.42 -13.45 -4.63
C SER A 86 -9.46 -12.87 -3.59
N HIS A 87 -9.98 -12.13 -2.59
CA HIS A 87 -9.14 -11.54 -1.53
C HIS A 87 -8.27 -12.59 -0.82
N ALA A 88 -8.84 -13.77 -0.53
CA ALA A 88 -8.13 -14.87 0.09
C ALA A 88 -6.98 -15.38 -0.80
N ALA A 89 -7.22 -15.53 -2.11
CA ALA A 89 -6.20 -15.97 -3.05
C ALA A 89 -5.10 -14.91 -3.23
N THR A 90 -5.47 -13.62 -3.29
CA THR A 90 -4.51 -12.50 -3.30
C THR A 90 -3.62 -12.51 -2.07
N SER A 91 -4.19 -12.72 -0.88
CA SER A 91 -3.43 -12.80 0.37
C SER A 91 -2.38 -13.93 0.32
N LYS A 92 -2.75 -15.12 -0.16
CA LYS A 92 -1.82 -16.26 -0.31
C LYS A 92 -0.72 -15.98 -1.34
N ALA A 93 -1.07 -15.38 -2.48
CA ALA A 93 -0.08 -15.01 -3.50
C ALA A 93 0.92 -13.95 -2.99
N LEU A 94 0.43 -12.93 -2.26
CA LEU A 94 1.27 -11.91 -1.63
C LEU A 94 2.21 -12.52 -0.58
N GLU A 95 1.72 -13.44 0.24
CA GLU A 95 2.55 -14.14 1.23
C GLU A 95 3.68 -14.92 0.54
N ALA A 96 3.36 -15.73 -0.48
CA ALA A 96 4.35 -16.51 -1.23
C ALA A 96 5.43 -15.62 -1.86
N LEU A 97 5.03 -14.53 -2.52
CA LEU A 97 5.97 -13.56 -3.10
C LEU A 97 6.83 -12.88 -2.03
N ALA A 98 6.24 -12.47 -0.90
CA ALA A 98 6.99 -11.83 0.18
C ALA A 98 8.06 -12.77 0.76
N ARG A 99 7.73 -14.06 0.94
CA ARG A 99 8.70 -15.08 1.38
C ARG A 99 9.82 -15.27 0.36
N ARG A 100 9.48 -15.31 -0.93
CA ARG A 100 10.50 -15.40 -1.99
C ARG A 100 11.44 -14.20 -2.01
N ILE A 101 10.88 -12.99 -1.96
CA ILE A 101 11.64 -11.73 -1.95
C ILE A 101 12.59 -11.68 -0.75
N THR A 102 12.08 -11.96 0.46
CA THR A 102 12.91 -11.93 1.67
C THR A 102 13.97 -13.04 1.69
N SER A 103 13.67 -14.23 1.16
CA SER A 103 14.63 -15.32 0.98
C SER A 103 15.76 -14.93 0.03
N LEU A 104 15.44 -14.35 -1.14
CA LEU A 104 16.44 -13.86 -2.08
C LEU A 104 17.27 -12.72 -1.48
N ALA A 105 16.64 -11.80 -0.75
CA ALA A 105 17.34 -10.72 -0.05
C ALA A 105 18.36 -11.23 0.96
N SER A 106 18.02 -12.27 1.73
CA SER A 106 18.91 -12.86 2.73
C SER A 106 20.16 -13.55 2.15
N ARG A 107 20.12 -13.93 0.86
CA ARG A 107 21.22 -14.60 0.16
C ARG A 107 22.13 -13.62 -0.60
N GLN A 108 21.83 -12.31 -0.55
CA GLN A 108 22.62 -11.31 -1.27
C GLN A 108 23.99 -11.10 -0.63
N PRO A 109 25.05 -10.86 -1.44
CA PRO A 109 26.33 -10.44 -0.91
C PRO A 109 26.22 -9.05 -0.23
N PRO A 110 27.01 -8.79 0.83
CA PRO A 110 27.02 -7.49 1.50
C PRO A 110 27.23 -6.33 0.52
N GLY A 111 26.40 -5.28 0.63
CA GLY A 111 26.48 -4.09 -0.23
C GLY A 111 25.72 -4.20 -1.56
N SER A 112 25.24 -5.39 -1.94
CA SER A 112 24.29 -5.54 -3.04
C SER A 112 22.86 -5.22 -2.59
N ARG A 113 22.08 -4.56 -3.45
CA ARG A 113 20.65 -4.35 -3.26
C ARG A 113 19.91 -4.85 -4.49
N LEU A 114 19.33 -6.05 -4.44
CA LEU A 114 18.47 -6.51 -5.55
C LEU A 114 17.06 -5.90 -5.49
N PHE A 115 16.61 -5.46 -4.31
CA PHE A 115 15.28 -4.91 -4.11
C PHE A 115 15.35 -3.50 -3.55
N GLU A 116 14.39 -2.68 -3.95
CA GLU A 116 14.14 -1.39 -3.32
C GLU A 116 13.78 -1.59 -1.84
N PRO A 117 14.31 -0.76 -0.91
CA PRO A 117 14.02 -0.90 0.51
C PRO A 117 12.52 -0.89 0.84
N ALA A 118 11.72 -0.07 0.14
CA ALA A 118 10.27 0.02 0.32
C ALA A 118 9.58 -1.33 0.08
N LEU A 119 9.94 -2.00 -1.02
CA LEU A 119 9.41 -3.31 -1.39
C LEU A 119 9.85 -4.38 -0.38
N LEU A 120 11.14 -4.39 0.00
CA LEU A 120 11.63 -5.37 0.96
C LEU A 120 10.99 -5.18 2.35
N ALA A 121 10.82 -3.94 2.79
CA ALA A 121 10.11 -3.63 4.01
C ALA A 121 8.62 -4.02 3.93
N ARG A 122 7.96 -3.78 2.79
CA ARG A 122 6.59 -4.25 2.53
C ARG A 122 6.49 -5.77 2.62
N ALA A 123 7.45 -6.50 2.03
CA ALA A 123 7.51 -7.95 2.13
C ALA A 123 7.68 -8.40 3.60
N HIS A 124 8.55 -7.76 4.37
CA HIS A 124 8.66 -8.03 5.81
C HIS A 124 7.37 -7.76 6.58
N LEU A 125 6.66 -6.66 6.28
CA LEU A 125 5.37 -6.36 6.91
C LEU A 125 4.29 -7.39 6.58
N LEU A 126 4.20 -7.86 5.32
CA LEU A 126 3.29 -8.93 4.92
C LEU A 126 3.54 -10.23 5.68
N LEU A 127 4.81 -10.50 6.04
CA LEU A 127 5.21 -11.66 6.84
C LEU A 127 5.21 -11.40 8.36
N GLN A 128 4.65 -10.27 8.79
CA GLN A 128 4.60 -9.87 10.19
C GLN A 128 5.97 -9.74 10.89
N GLN A 129 6.98 -9.32 10.14
CA GLN A 129 8.36 -9.14 10.61
C GLN A 129 8.67 -7.65 10.83
N GLU A 130 7.97 -7.00 11.75
CA GLU A 130 8.05 -5.55 12.03
C GLU A 130 9.49 -5.06 12.23
N ARG A 131 10.27 -5.77 13.05
CA ARG A 131 11.65 -5.40 13.36
C ARG A 131 12.52 -5.34 12.11
N LYS A 132 12.40 -6.34 11.22
CA LYS A 132 13.15 -6.39 9.95
C LYS A 132 12.66 -5.33 8.97
N ALA A 133 11.36 -5.04 8.94
CA ALA A 133 10.82 -3.95 8.15
C ALA A 133 11.41 -2.60 8.62
N ALA A 134 11.42 -2.34 9.93
CA ALA A 134 12.01 -1.13 10.50
C ALA A 134 13.52 -1.02 10.21
N GLU A 135 14.27 -2.10 10.37
CA GLU A 135 15.71 -2.15 10.04
C GLU A 135 15.95 -1.86 8.56
N THR A 136 15.11 -2.41 7.67
CA THR A 136 15.19 -2.16 6.22
C THR A 136 14.93 -0.70 5.89
N LEU A 137 13.86 -0.11 6.44
CA LEU A 137 13.49 1.27 6.13
C LEU A 137 14.46 2.31 6.71
N ARG A 138 15.16 2.00 7.82
CA ARG A 138 16.22 2.88 8.35
C ARG A 138 17.40 3.05 7.40
N THR A 139 17.52 2.20 6.38
CA THR A 139 18.54 2.33 5.32
C THR A 139 18.13 3.27 4.19
N CYS A 140 16.87 3.74 4.18
CA CYS A 140 16.41 4.82 3.31
C CYS A 140 16.89 6.18 3.84
N ALA A 141 16.98 7.17 2.95
CA ALA A 141 17.12 8.57 3.33
C ALA A 141 16.02 8.99 4.32
N THR A 142 16.21 10.12 5.00
CA THR A 142 15.26 10.61 6.02
C THR A 142 13.82 10.56 5.52
N VAL A 143 12.85 10.28 6.41
CA VAL A 143 11.43 10.08 6.04
C VAL A 143 10.83 11.27 5.25
N LYS A 144 11.47 12.44 5.24
CA LYS A 144 11.02 13.60 4.48
C LYS A 144 11.30 13.50 2.97
N ASP A 145 12.30 12.72 2.57
CA ASP A 145 12.76 12.62 1.17
C ASP A 145 12.30 11.34 0.47
N THR A 146 11.51 10.51 1.15
CA THR A 146 11.09 9.22 0.62
C THR A 146 9.94 9.34 -0.39
N SER A 147 9.88 8.37 -1.30
CA SER A 147 8.83 8.20 -2.31
C SER A 147 7.46 7.88 -1.68
N ALA A 148 6.36 8.02 -2.43
CA ALA A 148 5.03 7.71 -1.90
C ALA A 148 4.87 6.25 -1.42
N PRO A 149 5.36 5.21 -2.14
CA PRO A 149 5.31 3.84 -1.64
C PRO A 149 6.04 3.69 -0.30
N GLU A 150 7.21 4.33 -0.14
CA GLU A 150 7.96 4.32 1.13
C GLU A 150 7.19 5.00 2.25
N GLN A 151 6.53 6.13 2.00
CA GLN A 151 5.67 6.79 3.00
C GLN A 151 4.56 5.86 3.48
N PHE A 152 3.90 5.13 2.57
CA PHE A 152 2.86 4.19 2.97
C PHE A 152 3.40 3.00 3.77
N VAL A 153 4.59 2.50 3.43
CA VAL A 153 5.23 1.42 4.19
C VAL A 153 5.63 1.90 5.60
N TRP A 154 6.16 3.13 5.73
CA TRP A 154 6.41 3.75 7.04
C TRP A 154 5.11 3.94 7.82
N ALA A 155 4.06 4.42 7.17
CA ALA A 155 2.76 4.64 7.79
C ALA A 155 2.15 3.34 8.35
N ASP A 156 2.26 2.24 7.61
CA ASP A 156 1.81 0.92 8.07
C ASP A 156 2.62 0.40 9.26
N LEU A 157 3.95 0.53 9.21
CA LEU A 157 4.83 0.15 10.32
C LEU A 157 4.52 0.94 11.59
N TRP A 158 4.40 2.26 11.47
CA TRP A 158 4.07 3.14 12.60
C TRP A 158 2.65 2.94 13.11
N SER A 159 1.69 2.69 12.22
CA SER A 159 0.32 2.35 12.61
C SER A 159 0.29 1.05 13.42
N TRP A 160 1.15 0.08 13.08
CA TRP A 160 1.29 -1.14 13.86
C TRP A 160 1.82 -0.84 15.27
N GLN A 161 2.83 0.01 15.37
CA GLN A 161 3.48 0.39 16.62
C GLN A 161 2.66 1.38 17.47
N GLY A 162 1.48 1.83 16.99
CA GLY A 162 0.68 2.86 17.66
C GLY A 162 1.33 4.24 17.66
N HIS A 163 2.27 4.49 16.75
CA HIS A 163 3.02 5.74 16.68
C HIS A 163 2.19 6.85 16.02
N GLU A 164 2.21 8.06 16.59
CA GLU A 164 1.39 9.19 16.14
C GLU A 164 1.71 9.66 14.72
N ASP A 165 2.99 9.58 14.32
CA ASP A 165 3.45 9.94 12.97
C ASP A 165 2.86 9.07 11.84
N ALA A 166 2.22 7.94 12.15
CA ALA A 166 1.56 7.12 11.13
C ALA A 166 0.58 7.95 10.28
N ARG A 167 -0.19 8.83 10.92
CA ARG A 167 -1.19 9.68 10.25
C ARG A 167 -0.54 10.72 9.34
N VAL A 168 0.62 11.24 9.72
CA VAL A 168 1.40 12.18 8.91
C VAL A 168 2.05 11.48 7.71
N ALA A 169 2.57 10.26 7.91
CA ALA A 169 3.13 9.45 6.82
C ALA A 169 2.07 9.09 5.77
N TYR A 170 0.87 8.70 6.18
CA TYR A 170 -0.26 8.52 5.24
C TYR A 170 -0.58 9.80 4.48
N GLY A 171 -0.65 10.95 5.18
CA GLY A 171 -0.88 12.25 4.55
C GLY A 171 0.19 12.60 3.51
N ARG A 172 1.47 12.35 3.82
CA ARG A 172 2.59 12.53 2.88
C ARG A 172 2.47 11.62 1.68
N GLY A 173 2.22 10.32 1.89
CA GLY A 173 2.04 9.35 0.80
C GLY A 173 0.96 9.78 -0.18
N LEU A 174 -0.23 10.14 0.34
CA LEU A 174 -1.36 10.60 -0.48
C LEU A 174 -1.08 11.94 -1.18
N THR A 175 -0.29 12.82 -0.56
CA THR A 175 0.14 14.07 -1.17
C THR A 175 1.15 13.84 -2.28
N LEU A 176 2.06 12.87 -2.16
CA LEU A 176 3.05 12.57 -3.19
C LEU A 176 2.43 11.85 -4.39
N ASP A 177 1.75 10.75 -4.13
CA ASP A 177 1.11 9.95 -5.17
C ASP A 177 -0.05 9.14 -4.57
N PRO A 178 -1.30 9.55 -4.81
CA PRO A 178 -2.47 8.83 -4.32
C PRO A 178 -2.67 7.51 -5.07
N SER A 179 -2.09 7.33 -6.26
CA SER A 179 -2.17 6.06 -7.00
C SER A 179 -1.34 4.96 -6.33
N ALA A 180 -0.31 5.32 -5.56
CA ALA A 180 0.48 4.39 -4.75
C ALA A 180 -0.25 3.90 -3.48
N PHE A 181 -1.39 4.50 -3.11
CA PHE A 181 -2.18 4.04 -1.98
C PHE A 181 -2.82 2.68 -2.29
N GLU A 182 -2.60 1.69 -1.43
CA GLU A 182 -3.17 0.36 -1.62
C GLU A 182 -4.10 -0.03 -0.47
N PRO A 183 -5.44 0.01 -0.68
CA PRO A 183 -6.42 -0.34 0.33
C PRO A 183 -6.24 -1.75 0.90
N LEU A 184 -5.74 -2.71 0.11
CA LEU A 184 -5.53 -4.09 0.60
C LEU A 184 -4.35 -4.24 1.55
N TRP A 185 -3.37 -3.35 1.48
CA TRP A 185 -2.18 -3.41 2.33
C TRP A 185 -2.28 -2.52 3.55
N THR A 186 -3.07 -1.45 3.47
CA THR A 186 -3.09 -0.45 4.53
C THR A 186 -3.65 -1.03 5.82
N ARG A 187 -2.97 -0.74 6.93
CA ARG A 187 -3.45 -1.03 8.29
C ARG A 187 -4.38 0.05 8.82
N ALA A 188 -4.47 1.21 8.16
CA ALA A 188 -5.38 2.27 8.55
C ALA A 188 -6.82 1.94 8.13
N GLU A 189 -7.54 1.18 8.96
CA GLU A 189 -8.91 0.73 8.67
C GLU A 189 -9.86 1.88 8.32
N ARG A 190 -9.76 3.00 9.04
CA ARG A 190 -10.56 4.20 8.76
C ARG A 190 -10.25 4.82 7.39
N LEU A 191 -8.99 4.76 6.96
CA LEU A 191 -8.57 5.27 5.66
C LEU A 191 -9.03 4.34 4.53
N ARG A 192 -8.94 3.03 4.74
CA ARG A 192 -9.48 2.01 3.83
C ARG A 192 -11.00 2.16 3.67
N ALA A 193 -11.73 2.25 4.76
CA ALA A 193 -13.18 2.42 4.73
C ALA A 193 -13.61 3.71 4.00
N LEU A 194 -12.88 4.81 4.20
CA LEU A 194 -13.12 6.05 3.48
C LEU A 194 -12.86 5.90 1.97
N HIS A 195 -11.77 5.21 1.59
CA HIS A 195 -11.50 4.94 0.19
C HIS A 195 -12.62 4.11 -0.45
N GLU A 196 -13.10 3.06 0.22
CA GLU A 196 -14.21 2.21 -0.25
C GLU A 196 -15.54 2.99 -0.36
N GLU A 197 -15.80 3.94 0.54
CA GLU A 197 -16.92 4.88 0.46
C GLU A 197 -16.81 5.74 -0.81
N LEU A 198 -15.69 6.42 -1.00
CA LEU A 198 -15.47 7.30 -2.15
C LEU A 198 -15.47 6.53 -3.48
N ALA A 199 -14.87 5.35 -3.52
CA ALA A 199 -14.78 4.53 -4.73
C ALA A 199 -16.16 4.04 -5.19
N ARG A 200 -17.08 3.73 -4.26
CA ARG A 200 -18.48 3.38 -4.59
C ARG A 200 -19.25 4.55 -5.20
N GLU A 201 -18.94 5.77 -4.80
CA GLU A 201 -19.64 6.97 -5.27
C GLU A 201 -19.07 7.52 -6.58
N ARG A 202 -17.75 7.39 -6.80
CA ARG A 202 -17.02 8.17 -7.82
C ARG A 202 -16.07 7.34 -8.70
N GLY A 203 -15.88 6.06 -8.42
CA GLY A 203 -14.85 5.22 -9.04
C GLY A 203 -13.49 5.33 -8.36
N ASP A 204 -12.61 4.35 -8.61
CA ASP A 204 -11.33 4.16 -7.89
C ASP A 204 -10.37 5.34 -8.11
N ASP A 205 -10.22 5.81 -9.34
CA ASP A 205 -9.27 6.87 -9.69
C ASP A 205 -9.63 8.21 -9.00
N GLU A 206 -10.87 8.67 -9.14
CA GLU A 206 -11.31 9.90 -8.47
C GLU A 206 -11.30 9.75 -6.94
N ALA A 207 -11.64 8.57 -6.42
CA ALA A 207 -11.58 8.29 -4.98
C ALA A 207 -10.18 8.47 -4.43
N ARG A 208 -9.15 7.94 -5.10
CA ARG A 208 -7.74 8.10 -4.71
C ARG A 208 -7.32 9.58 -4.68
N GLU A 209 -7.69 10.34 -5.70
CA GLU A 209 -7.31 11.76 -5.80
C GLU A 209 -7.97 12.66 -4.74
N ARG A 210 -9.21 12.32 -4.35
CA ARG A 210 -9.96 13.00 -3.27
C ARG A 210 -9.57 12.53 -1.88
N LEU A 211 -8.98 11.35 -1.76
CA LEU A 211 -8.77 10.67 -0.47
C LEU A 211 -8.02 11.53 0.53
N LEU A 212 -6.99 12.27 0.10
CA LEU A 212 -6.23 13.15 1.00
C LEU A 212 -7.12 14.18 1.69
N ALA A 213 -7.88 14.94 0.90
CA ALA A 213 -8.67 16.05 1.42
C ALA A 213 -9.80 15.57 2.33
N GLU A 214 -10.50 14.52 1.94
CA GLU A 214 -11.55 13.89 2.75
C GLU A 214 -10.99 13.26 4.03
N ALA A 215 -9.87 12.52 3.94
CA ALA A 215 -9.25 11.89 5.09
C ALA A 215 -8.71 12.93 6.08
N TRP A 216 -8.14 14.03 5.56
CA TRP A 216 -7.64 15.10 6.41
C TRP A 216 -8.79 15.81 7.12
N TRP A 217 -9.87 16.19 6.41
CA TRP A 217 -11.05 16.82 7.01
C TRP A 217 -11.64 15.94 8.13
N ARG A 218 -11.79 14.64 7.88
CA ARG A 218 -12.34 13.66 8.86
C ARG A 218 -11.37 13.29 9.98
N GLY A 219 -10.14 13.82 9.97
CA GLY A 219 -9.12 13.55 11.00
C GLY A 219 -8.62 12.11 10.98
N ILE A 220 -8.57 11.51 9.81
CA ILE A 220 -8.01 10.17 9.59
C ILE A 220 -6.50 10.29 9.37
N VAL A 221 -6.09 11.22 8.50
CA VAL A 221 -4.67 11.56 8.27
C VAL A 221 -4.35 12.94 8.84
N ASP A 222 -3.06 13.23 8.98
CA ASP A 222 -2.57 14.57 9.28
C ASP A 222 -1.60 15.02 8.19
N LEU A 223 -1.44 16.33 8.07
CA LEU A 223 -0.50 16.96 7.14
C LEU A 223 0.61 17.62 7.95
N PRO A 224 1.87 17.64 7.46
CA PRO A 224 2.95 18.40 8.09
C PRO A 224 2.52 19.86 8.23
N ALA A 225 2.68 20.44 9.42
CA ALA A 225 2.37 21.85 9.68
C ALA A 225 3.67 22.62 9.90
N GLN A 226 3.73 23.87 9.43
CA GLN A 226 4.92 24.73 9.54
C GLN A 226 6.18 24.11 8.90
N ASP A 227 5.99 23.38 7.81
CA ASP A 227 7.05 22.74 7.02
C ASP A 227 7.11 23.43 5.65
N ASP A 228 7.88 24.53 5.59
CA ASP A 228 7.95 25.39 4.40
C ASP A 228 8.56 24.66 3.18
N GLU A 229 9.46 23.71 3.43
CA GLU A 229 10.02 22.84 2.39
C GLU A 229 8.95 21.93 1.79
N TRP A 230 8.10 21.33 2.64
CA TRP A 230 6.97 20.54 2.19
C TRP A 230 5.94 21.38 1.43
N ALA A 231 5.64 22.59 1.92
CA ALA A 231 4.74 23.53 1.25
C ALA A 231 5.27 23.91 -0.14
N GLU A 232 6.57 24.17 -0.28
CA GLU A 232 7.23 24.42 -1.57
C GLU A 232 7.17 23.22 -2.50
N ARG A 233 7.38 22.00 -1.97
CA ARG A 233 7.23 20.77 -2.76
C ARG A 233 5.82 20.62 -3.33
N CYS A 234 4.78 20.90 -2.54
CA CYS A 234 3.39 20.88 -3.00
C CYS A 234 3.14 21.95 -4.07
N ARG A 235 3.67 23.17 -3.88
CA ARG A 235 3.55 24.27 -4.87
C ARG A 235 4.25 23.96 -6.19
N ARG A 236 5.43 23.32 -6.14
CA ARG A 236 6.10 22.83 -7.36
C ARG A 236 5.28 21.77 -8.09
N ALA A 237 4.62 20.87 -7.36
CA ALA A 237 3.74 19.86 -7.97
C ALA A 237 2.47 20.46 -8.61
N LEU A 238 2.06 21.67 -8.20
CA LEU A 238 0.94 22.41 -8.81
C LEU A 238 1.32 23.13 -10.11
N ALA A 239 2.62 23.31 -10.38
CA ALA A 239 3.08 23.92 -11.62
C ALA A 239 2.74 22.99 -12.80
N PRO A 240 2.24 23.52 -13.91
CA PRO A 240 1.89 22.70 -15.06
C PRO A 240 3.15 22.01 -15.61
N ALA A 241 3.26 20.70 -15.42
CA ALA A 241 4.15 19.88 -16.24
C ALA A 241 3.56 19.84 -17.65
N SER A 242 4.42 19.95 -18.66
CA SER A 242 4.06 20.17 -20.07
C SER A 242 3.12 19.14 -20.70
N ASP A 243 2.83 18.01 -20.03
CA ASP A 243 2.00 16.92 -20.55
C ASP A 243 0.95 16.35 -19.56
N SER A 244 0.75 16.90 -18.35
CA SER A 244 -0.26 16.37 -17.41
C SER A 244 -1.15 17.45 -16.82
N THR A 245 -2.42 17.51 -17.25
CA THR A 245 -3.44 18.29 -16.56
C THR A 245 -3.82 17.55 -15.28
N LEU A 246 -3.42 18.08 -14.13
CA LEU A 246 -3.92 17.63 -12.83
C LEU A 246 -5.45 17.68 -12.83
N THR A 247 -6.08 16.63 -12.32
CA THR A 247 -7.54 16.67 -12.13
C THR A 247 -7.91 17.72 -11.09
N PRO A 248 -9.16 18.23 -11.09
CA PRO A 248 -9.63 19.16 -10.07
C PRO A 248 -9.45 18.63 -8.64
N ALA A 249 -9.73 17.35 -8.41
CA ALA A 249 -9.58 16.70 -7.11
C ALA A 249 -8.11 16.65 -6.67
N ARG A 250 -7.20 16.26 -7.57
CA ARG A 250 -5.77 16.20 -7.28
C ARG A 250 -5.21 17.58 -6.98
N ARG A 251 -5.62 18.59 -7.77
CA ARG A 251 -5.22 19.99 -7.58
C ARG A 251 -5.70 20.53 -6.24
N PHE A 252 -6.95 20.25 -5.86
CA PHE A 252 -7.49 20.60 -4.55
C PHE A 252 -6.65 20.01 -3.42
N SER A 253 -6.35 18.71 -3.48
CA SER A 253 -5.54 18.00 -2.49
C SER A 253 -4.14 18.61 -2.31
N LEU A 254 -3.48 19.02 -3.40
CA LEU A 254 -2.16 19.65 -3.35
C LEU A 254 -2.21 21.08 -2.81
N LEU A 255 -3.22 21.88 -3.19
CA LEU A 255 -3.44 23.22 -2.64
C LEU A 255 -3.72 23.17 -1.14
N LEU A 256 -4.54 22.21 -0.70
CA LEU A 256 -4.80 21.95 0.73
C LEU A 256 -3.50 21.61 1.46
N ALA A 257 -2.69 20.70 0.91
CA ALA A 257 -1.42 20.32 1.51
C ALA A 257 -0.47 21.52 1.65
N ALA A 258 -0.40 22.38 0.64
CA ALA A 258 0.38 23.60 0.67
C ALA A 258 -0.13 24.62 1.71
N ASP A 259 -1.45 24.86 1.80
CA ASP A 259 -2.06 25.79 2.77
C ASP A 259 -1.87 25.32 4.22
N VAL A 260 -1.98 24.01 4.47
CA VAL A 260 -1.79 23.45 5.82
C VAL A 260 -0.31 23.44 6.24
N ALA A 261 0.60 23.20 5.30
CA ALA A 261 2.03 23.13 5.60
C ALA A 261 2.71 24.50 5.70
N GLY A 262 2.27 25.47 4.90
CA GLY A 262 2.85 26.81 4.86
C GLY A 262 2.59 27.60 6.15
N ARG A 263 3.52 28.51 6.48
CA ARG A 263 3.33 29.48 7.58
C ARG A 263 2.38 30.62 7.21
N SER A 264 2.28 30.94 5.92
CA SER A 264 1.46 32.02 5.38
C SER A 264 0.32 31.47 4.54
N ILE A 265 -0.87 31.98 4.79
CA ILE A 265 -2.08 31.69 4.03
C ILE A 265 -2.04 32.48 2.71
N SER A 266 -2.15 31.81 1.56
CA SER A 266 -2.37 32.48 0.26
C SER A 266 -3.87 32.64 0.02
N ILE A 267 -4.30 33.87 -0.23
CA ILE A 267 -5.70 34.18 -0.56
C ILE A 267 -6.03 33.55 -1.92
N GLU A 268 -5.13 33.69 -2.89
CA GLU A 268 -5.31 33.14 -4.24
C GLU A 268 -5.51 31.61 -4.20
N ALA A 269 -4.70 30.90 -3.40
CA ALA A 269 -4.84 29.45 -3.23
C ALA A 269 -6.19 29.04 -2.62
N ARG A 270 -6.75 29.87 -1.72
CA ARG A 270 -8.06 29.60 -1.10
C ARG A 270 -9.22 29.91 -2.02
N GLU A 271 -9.13 30.97 -2.82
CA GLU A 271 -10.09 31.26 -3.88
C GLU A 271 -10.13 30.12 -4.89
N GLU A 272 -8.95 29.59 -5.24
CA GLU A 272 -8.84 28.44 -6.14
C GLU A 272 -9.42 27.17 -5.51
N LEU A 273 -9.12 26.86 -4.25
CA LEU A 273 -9.75 25.74 -3.53
C LEU A 273 -11.28 25.86 -3.55
N HIS A 274 -11.83 27.05 -3.28
CA HIS A 274 -13.27 27.30 -3.32
C HIS A 274 -13.85 27.09 -4.72
N ALA A 275 -13.15 27.54 -5.77
CA ALA A 275 -13.59 27.35 -7.15
C ALA A 275 -13.59 25.87 -7.59
N LEU A 276 -12.63 25.08 -7.10
CA LEU A 276 -12.51 23.65 -7.42
C LEU A 276 -13.60 22.79 -6.76
N ASP A 277 -13.86 23.01 -5.46
CA ASP A 277 -14.90 22.27 -4.72
C ASP A 277 -15.43 23.12 -3.55
N PRO A 278 -16.53 23.86 -3.74
CA PRO A 278 -17.08 24.76 -2.72
C PRO A 278 -17.52 24.05 -1.43
N GLU A 279 -18.02 22.81 -1.56
CA GLU A 279 -18.52 22.02 -0.44
C GLU A 279 -17.35 21.52 0.42
N LEU A 280 -16.36 20.91 -0.21
CA LEU A 280 -15.18 20.41 0.47
C LEU A 280 -14.35 21.56 1.06
N PHE A 281 -14.26 22.69 0.35
CA PHE A 281 -13.62 23.90 0.86
C PHE A 281 -14.27 24.38 2.16
N ARG A 282 -15.62 24.43 2.22
CA ARG A 282 -16.33 24.86 3.43
C ARG A 282 -15.96 24.00 4.64
N ARG A 283 -15.91 22.68 4.45
CA ARG A 283 -15.50 21.71 5.47
C ARG A 283 -14.05 21.94 5.90
N VAL A 284 -13.13 22.08 4.95
CA VAL A 284 -11.71 22.38 5.21
C VAL A 284 -11.55 23.64 6.08
N ILE A 285 -12.21 24.74 5.70
CA ILE A 285 -12.14 26.00 6.45
C ILE A 285 -12.69 25.86 7.86
N GLU A 286 -13.78 25.11 8.05
CA GLU A 286 -14.33 24.85 9.38
C GLU A 286 -13.32 24.14 10.28
N ARG A 287 -12.60 23.13 9.76
CA ARG A 287 -11.55 22.45 10.52
C ARG A 287 -10.36 23.35 10.82
N LEU A 288 -9.92 24.17 9.87
CA LEU A 288 -8.83 25.11 10.10
C LEU A 288 -9.17 26.09 11.24
N LYS A 289 -10.39 26.64 11.25
CA LYS A 289 -10.88 27.52 12.32
C LYS A 289 -10.85 26.83 13.69
N ARG A 290 -11.34 25.58 13.76
CA ARG A 290 -11.32 24.80 15.01
C ARG A 290 -9.91 24.56 15.54
N ARG A 291 -8.93 24.30 14.66
CA ARG A 291 -7.52 24.10 15.07
C ARG A 291 -6.88 25.40 15.58
N SER A 292 -7.20 26.55 14.98
CA SER A 292 -6.69 27.84 15.46
C SER A 292 -7.25 28.25 16.83
N SER A 293 -8.48 27.86 17.17
CA SER A 293 -9.09 28.15 18.48
C SER A 293 -8.58 27.27 19.63
N THR A 294 -7.84 26.20 19.33
CA THR A 294 -7.30 25.25 20.32
C THR A 294 -5.82 25.46 20.65
N LYS A 295 -5.17 26.50 20.12
CA LYS A 295 -3.82 26.90 20.59
C LYS A 295 -3.98 27.86 21.78
N PRO A 296 -3.54 27.50 23.00
CA PRO A 296 -3.43 28.45 24.11
C PRO A 296 -2.37 29.51 23.84
#